data_AF-A0A833YJ14-F1
#
_entry.id   AF-A0A833YJ14-F1
#
_cell.length_a   1.000
_cell.length_b   1.000
_cell.length_c   1.000
_cell.angle_alpha   90.00
_cell.angle_beta   90.00
_cell.angle_gamma   90.00
#
_symmetry.space_group_name_H-M   'P 1'
#
loop_
_entity.id
_entity.type
_entity.pdbx_description
1 polymer ?
#
loop_
_entity_poly.entity_id
_entity_poly.type
_entity_poly.pdbx_seq_one_letter_code
_entity_poly.pdbx_strand_id
1 'polypeptide(L)'
;MTAALQAALKNPPINTKSQAVKDRAGSIVLKVLISFKANDIEKAVQSLDKNGVDLLMKYIYKGFESPSDNSSAVLLQWHEKVSRGPQVCVTGPSQSSRTKTTPLT
;
A
#
# COMPACT_ATOMS: atom_id res chain seq x y z
N MET A 1 -4.64 6.35 13.06
CA MET A 1 -4.52 5.48 11.86
C MET A 1 -3.12 4.88 11.73
N THR A 2 -2.04 5.66 11.83
CA THR A 2 -0.64 5.21 11.71
C THR A 2 -0.24 4.11 12.71
N ALA A 3 -0.72 4.18 13.96
CA ALA A 3 -0.45 3.14 14.96
C ALA A 3 -0.99 1.76 14.57
N ALA A 4 -2.11 1.69 13.84
CA ALA A 4 -2.69 0.43 13.39
C ALA A 4 -1.83 -0.24 12.31
N LEU A 5 -1.31 0.55 11.37
CA LEU A 5 -0.36 0.08 10.35
C LEU A 5 0.94 -0.39 11.00
N GLN A 6 1.50 0.40 11.92
CA GLN A 6 2.71 0.02 12.65
C GLN A 6 2.51 -1.25 13.46
N ALA A 7 1.38 -1.42 14.13
CA ALA A 7 1.07 -2.64 14.87
C ALA A 7 0.96 -3.86 13.94
N ALA A 8 0.34 -3.68 12.76
CA ALA A 8 0.21 -4.74 11.76
C ALA A 8 1.56 -5.14 11.13
N LEU A 9 2.52 -4.21 11.05
CA LEU A 9 3.87 -4.44 10.53
C LEU A 9 4.89 -4.84 11.60
N LYS A 10 4.65 -4.58 12.89
CA LYS A 10 5.60 -4.86 13.99
C LYS A 10 5.69 -6.33 14.38
N ASN A 11 4.57 -7.06 14.31
CA ASN A 11 4.52 -8.48 14.63
C ASN A 11 3.82 -9.23 13.50
N PRO A 12 4.43 -9.29 12.31
CA PRO A 12 3.87 -10.12 11.26
C PRO A 12 3.89 -11.57 11.79
N PRO A 13 2.78 -12.33 11.67
CA PRO A 13 2.71 -13.71 12.16
C PRO A 13 3.52 -14.64 11.26
N ILE A 14 4.82 -14.36 11.09
CA ILE A 14 5.75 -15.09 10.22
C ILE A 14 6.07 -16.46 10.84
N ASN A 15 6.06 -16.55 12.16
CA ASN A 15 6.34 -17.80 12.88
C ASN A 15 5.10 -18.68 13.11
N THR A 16 3.90 -18.29 12.64
CA THR A 16 2.73 -19.16 12.77
C THR A 16 2.64 -20.14 11.60
N LYS A 17 2.41 -21.42 11.90
CA LYS A 17 2.13 -22.46 10.88
C LYS A 17 0.75 -22.29 10.25
N SER A 18 -0.14 -21.51 10.87
CA SER A 18 -1.51 -21.32 10.40
C SER A 18 -1.60 -20.33 9.25
N GLN A 19 -1.85 -20.83 8.04
CA GLN A 19 -2.14 -19.99 6.86
C GLN A 19 -3.31 -19.02 7.11
N ALA A 20 -4.34 -19.45 7.84
CA ALA A 20 -5.48 -18.60 8.18
C ALA A 20 -5.09 -17.32 8.94
N VAL A 21 -4.05 -17.38 9.78
CA VAL A 21 -3.60 -16.20 10.54
C VAL A 21 -2.78 -15.26 9.65
N LYS A 22 -2.00 -15.81 8.72
CA LYS A 22 -1.26 -15.02 7.71
C LYS A 22 -2.24 -14.30 6.77
N ASP A 23 -3.26 -15.02 6.32
CA ASP A 23 -4.33 -14.47 5.49
C ASP A 23 -5.10 -13.37 6.24
N ARG A 24 -5.53 -13.65 7.48
CA ARG A 24 -6.25 -12.67 8.31
C ARG A 24 -5.43 -11.42 8.57
N ALA A 25 -4.12 -11.56 8.84
CA ALA A 25 -3.23 -10.42 8.99
C ALA A 25 -3.09 -9.62 7.70
N GLY A 26 -2.92 -10.29 6.55
CA GLY A 26 -2.89 -9.66 5.24
C GLY A 26 -4.18 -8.89 4.94
N SER A 27 -5.33 -9.49 5.20
CA SER A 27 -6.65 -8.87 5.03
C SER A 27 -6.82 -7.63 5.92
N ILE A 28 -6.37 -7.67 7.18
CA ILE A 28 -6.39 -6.50 8.07
C ILE A 28 -5.51 -5.38 7.52
N VAL A 29 -4.27 -5.68 7.09
CA VAL A 29 -3.36 -4.71 6.49
C VAL A 29 -3.99 -4.08 5.25
N LEU A 30 -4.60 -4.90 4.39
CA LEU A 30 -5.30 -4.45 3.19
C LEU A 30 -6.48 -3.53 3.51
N LYS A 31 -7.29 -3.89 4.52
CA LYS A 31 -8.43 -3.07 4.99
C LYS A 31 -7.99 -1.73 5.58
N VAL A 32 -6.84 -1.73 6.27
CA VAL A 32 -6.22 -0.50 6.76
C VAL A 32 -5.74 0.34 5.57
N LEU A 33 -4.95 -0.24 4.66
CA LEU A 33 -4.45 0.41 3.44
C LEU A 33 -5.56 1.12 2.65
N ILE A 34 -6.72 0.47 2.46
CA ILE A 34 -7.89 1.04 1.74
C ILE A 34 -8.69 2.07 2.54
N SER A 35 -8.62 2.04 3.88
CA SER A 35 -9.22 3.08 4.72
C SER A 35 -8.32 4.32 4.85
N PHE A 36 -7.06 4.24 4.44
CA PHE A 36 -6.14 5.37 4.48
C PHE A 36 -6.43 6.35 3.34
N LYS A 37 -6.42 7.65 3.67
CA LYS A 37 -6.54 8.72 2.68
C LYS A 37 -5.17 9.02 2.07
N ALA A 38 -5.12 9.42 0.80
CA ALA A 38 -3.88 9.77 0.10
C ALA A 38 -2.96 10.74 0.90
N ASN A 39 -3.55 11.72 1.59
CA ASN A 39 -2.82 12.66 2.45
C ASN A 39 -2.15 12.01 3.69
N ASP A 40 -2.72 10.94 4.21
CA ASP A 40 -2.18 10.20 5.36
C ASP A 40 -1.16 9.12 4.94
N ILE A 41 -1.24 8.64 3.69
CA ILE A 41 -0.29 7.64 3.14
C ILE A 41 1.14 8.18 3.22
N GLU A 42 1.36 9.43 2.80
CA GLU A 42 2.71 10.05 2.84
C GLU A 42 3.30 10.03 4.25
N LYS A 43 2.49 10.46 5.23
CA LYS A 43 2.89 10.54 6.63
C LYS A 43 3.15 9.15 7.22
N ALA A 44 2.37 8.16 6.81
CA ALA A 44 2.54 6.78 7.23
C ALA A 44 3.83 6.18 6.68
N VAL A 45 4.11 6.35 5.39
CA VAL A 45 5.35 5.88 4.75
C VAL A 45 6.57 6.58 5.33
N GLN A 46 6.51 7.89 5.61
CA GLN A 46 7.59 8.61 6.30
C GLN A 46 7.79 8.19 7.77
N SER A 47 6.73 7.72 8.44
CA SER A 47 6.84 7.16 9.80
C SER A 47 7.32 5.71 9.82
N LEU A 48 7.46 5.07 8.66
CA LEU A 48 7.95 3.70 8.54
C LEU A 48 9.45 3.71 8.25
N ASP A 49 10.17 2.82 8.94
CA ASP A 49 11.57 2.56 8.66
C ASP A 49 11.74 1.74 7.37
N LYS A 50 12.97 1.64 6.84
CA LYS A 50 13.29 0.87 5.63
C LYS A 50 12.72 -0.55 5.69
N ASN A 51 12.79 -1.19 6.86
CA ASN A 51 12.24 -2.52 7.07
C ASN A 51 10.71 -2.56 7.02
N GLY A 52 10.04 -1.51 7.53
CA GLY A 52 8.58 -1.38 7.47
C GLY A 52 8.08 -1.14 6.04
N VAL A 53 8.83 -0.36 5.26
CA VAL A 53 8.56 -0.09 3.84
C VAL A 53 8.71 -1.36 2.99
N ASP A 54 9.75 -2.16 3.20
CA ASP A 54 9.92 -3.45 2.51
C ASP A 54 8.76 -4.43 2.81
N LEU A 55 8.37 -4.49 4.07
CA LEU A 55 7.25 -5.33 4.51
C LEU A 55 5.93 -4.87 3.90
N LEU A 56 5.72 -3.56 3.82
CA LEU A 56 4.56 -2.95 3.17
C LEU A 56 4.51 -3.30 1.67
N MET A 57 5.65 -3.21 0.98
CA MET A 57 5.79 -3.62 -0.43
C MET A 57 5.35 -5.08 -0.63
N LYS A 58 5.79 -5.99 0.24
CA LYS A 58 5.35 -7.39 0.27
C LYS A 58 3.84 -7.53 0.40
N TYR A 59 3.21 -6.78 1.32
CA TYR A 59 1.75 -6.81 1.50
C TYR A 59 0.99 -6.22 0.31
N ILE A 60 1.55 -5.22 -0.38
CA ILE A 60 0.97 -4.67 -1.60
C ILE A 60 0.94 -5.72 -2.71
N TYR A 61 2.06 -6.41 -2.95
CA TYR A 61 2.09 -7.55 -3.89
C TYR A 61 1.11 -8.65 -3.50
N LYS A 62 1.01 -8.97 -2.20
CA LYS A 62 0.03 -9.92 -1.69
C LYS A 62 -1.42 -9.49 -1.97
N GLY A 63 -1.70 -8.20 -1.83
CA GLY A 63 -2.98 -7.60 -2.16
C GLY A 63 -3.32 -7.68 -3.64
N PHE A 64 -2.32 -7.60 -4.52
CA PHE A 64 -2.51 -7.82 -5.96
C PHE A 64 -2.82 -9.28 -6.32
N GLU A 65 -2.42 -10.26 -5.50
CA GLU A 65 -2.83 -11.67 -5.65
C GLU A 65 -4.32 -11.88 -5.29
N SER A 66 -4.93 -10.95 -4.53
CA SER A 66 -6.34 -11.03 -4.12
C SER A 66 -7.02 -9.65 -4.18
N PRO A 67 -7.16 -9.08 -5.39
CA PRO A 67 -7.73 -7.75 -5.55
C PRO A 67 -9.23 -7.79 -5.24
N SER A 68 -9.67 -6.93 -4.31
CA SER A 68 -11.08 -6.60 -4.11
C SER A 68 -11.41 -5.30 -4.88
N ASP A 69 -12.66 -5.11 -5.30
CA ASP A 69 -13.17 -4.14 -6.30
C ASP A 69 -13.06 -2.65 -5.91
N ASN A 70 -12.02 -2.25 -5.20
CA ASN A 70 -11.76 -0.87 -4.78
C ASN A 70 -10.35 -0.74 -4.16
N SER A 71 -9.69 -1.86 -3.90
CA SER A 71 -8.35 -1.91 -3.30
C SER A 71 -7.24 -1.60 -4.28
N SER A 72 -7.43 -1.84 -5.58
CA SER A 72 -6.40 -1.70 -6.61
C SER A 72 -5.91 -0.26 -6.77
N ALA A 73 -6.81 0.73 -6.68
CA ALA A 73 -6.44 2.15 -6.79
C ALA A 73 -5.57 2.59 -5.61
N VAL A 74 -5.93 2.16 -4.39
CA VAL A 74 -5.14 2.40 -3.18
C VAL A 74 -3.79 1.70 -3.26
N LEU A 75 -3.75 0.42 -3.66
CA LEU A 75 -2.49 -0.34 -3.76
C LEU A 75 -1.48 0.34 -4.70
N LEU A 76 -1.96 0.90 -5.82
CA LEU A 76 -1.14 1.70 -6.72
C LEU A 76 -0.64 2.99 -6.06
N GLN A 77 -1.49 3.72 -5.33
CA GLN A 77 -1.06 4.93 -4.59
C GLN A 77 0.02 4.61 -3.55
N TRP A 78 -0.14 3.52 -2.81
CA TRP A 78 0.88 3.08 -1.85
C TRP A 78 2.18 2.68 -2.55
N HIS A 79 2.09 1.94 -3.66
CA HIS A 79 3.24 1.55 -4.47
C HIS A 79 4.00 2.78 -4.99
N GLU A 80 3.31 3.76 -5.56
CA GLU A 80 3.93 5.02 -6.01
C GLU A 80 4.61 5.75 -4.85
N LYS A 81 4.03 5.73 -3.64
CA LYS A 81 4.59 6.45 -2.50
C LYS A 81 5.79 5.76 -1.87
N VAL A 82 5.77 4.43 -1.81
CA VAL A 82 6.91 3.61 -1.40
C VAL A 82 8.04 3.72 -2.43
N SER A 83 7.71 3.66 -3.72
CA SER A 83 8.68 3.72 -4.81
C SER A 83 9.30 5.12 -4.98
N ARG A 84 8.55 6.20 -4.68
CA ARG A 84 9.07 7.56 -4.81
C ARG A 84 10.21 7.91 -3.84
N GLY A 85 10.46 7.12 -2.79
CA GLY A 85 11.50 7.41 -1.79
C GLY A 85 11.34 8.80 -1.15
N PRO A 86 12.24 9.23 -0.25
CA PRO A 86 12.22 10.59 0.30
C PRO A 86 12.52 11.61 -0.81
N GLN A 87 11.48 12.01 -1.54
CA GLN A 87 11.55 13.09 -2.51
C GLN A 87 11.30 14.42 -1.81
N VAL A 88 12.38 15.20 -1.75
CA VAL A 88 12.35 16.66 -1.71
C VAL A 88 11.21 17.18 -2.59
N CYS A 89 10.40 18.01 -1.97
CA CYS A 89 9.26 18.75 -2.49
C CYS A 89 9.31 19.06 -4.00
N VAL A 90 8.44 18.41 -4.78
CA VAL A 90 7.81 19.02 -5.96
C VAL A 90 6.33 18.64 -5.98
N THR A 91 5.51 19.58 -5.55
CA THR A 91 4.07 19.64 -5.78
C THR A 91 3.76 19.46 -7.27
N GLY A 92 2.94 18.47 -7.60
CA GLY A 92 2.30 18.34 -8.90
C GLY A 92 0.92 17.70 -8.70
N PRO A 93 -0.17 18.31 -9.18
CA PRO A 93 -1.53 17.90 -8.86
C PRO A 93 -1.90 16.61 -9.60
N SER A 94 -2.65 15.78 -8.89
CA SER A 94 -3.50 14.72 -9.43
C SER A 94 -4.29 15.18 -10.66
N GLN A 95 -4.25 14.42 -11.76
CA GLN A 95 -5.46 13.94 -12.42
C GLN A 95 -5.18 12.68 -13.26
N SER A 96 -5.81 11.59 -12.82
CA SER A 96 -6.19 10.45 -13.64
C SER A 96 -7.25 10.90 -14.64
N SER A 97 -7.04 10.64 -15.93
CA SER A 97 -8.14 10.42 -16.88
C SER A 97 -7.68 9.44 -17.97
N ARG A 98 -8.13 8.20 -17.75
CA ARG A 98 -8.27 7.11 -18.71
C ARG A 98 -9.07 7.59 -19.94
N THR A 99 -8.60 7.33 -21.16
CA THR A 99 -9.29 6.49 -22.20
C THR A 99 -8.67 6.64 -23.60
N LYS A 100 -8.20 5.49 -24.12
CA LYS A 100 -8.59 4.90 -25.42
C LYS A 100 -7.86 5.31 -26.73
N THR A 101 -7.06 4.35 -27.21
CA THR A 101 -6.99 3.81 -28.59
C THR A 101 -6.22 4.57 -29.69
N THR A 102 -5.18 3.88 -30.21
CA THR A 102 -4.53 3.91 -31.55
C THR A 102 -5.53 4.11 -32.72
N PRO A 103 -5.17 4.39 -34.01
CA PRO A 103 -3.82 4.39 -34.63
C PRO A 103 -3.54 5.47 -35.73
N LEU A 104 -2.29 5.43 -36.22
CA LEU A 104 -1.74 5.78 -37.55
C LEU A 104 -2.26 7.01 -38.34
N THR A 105 -1.30 7.85 -38.76
CA THR A 105 -1.11 8.16 -40.19
C THR A 105 0.37 8.32 -40.50
#